data_AF-A0A7I8V7L3-F1
#
_entry.id   AF-A0A7I8V7L3-F1
#
_cell.length_a   1.000
_cell.length_b   1.000
_cell.length_c   1.000
_cell.angle_alpha   90.00
_cell.angle_beta   90.00
_cell.angle_gamma   90.00
#
_symmetry.space_group_name_H-M   'P 1'
#
loop_
_entity.id
_entity.type
_entity.pdbx_description
1 polymer ?
#
loop_
_entity_poly.entity_id
_entity_poly.type
_entity_poly.pdbx_seq_one_letter_code
_entity_poly.pdbx_strand_id
1 'polypeptide(L)'
;MMNLLRHGLLLYGISYYTSLVYSENQEYKLKQKLFKNYDPTVRPVKDVRTITKVAFSYSLGFIESLSWKDEFLSWDFRKENVTSIVTTSDKIWMPEMSLRNGMEAIGDLSFRGKNRIRIFFSGAVIFITNLQVKTSCLVNIQRFPHDIQVCHIEFVTISSNIGDVSYEPLNQSIKSDFSTSNSEWIVINSKIGSKTSITPEMANLTLSYVSLVLQRKSLYYNLILTGPLFLITLVSFCTFLLPCESGEKISLGISVLLSYSVLTLMMSEVLPKNSEKPPMLSSY
;
A
#
# COMPACT_ATOMS: atom_id res chain seq x y z
N MET A 1 -6.30 -52.58 29.38
CA MET A 1 -5.67 -51.54 30.22
C MET A 1 -4.15 -51.42 30.02
N MET A 2 -3.42 -52.49 29.65
CA MET A 2 -1.95 -52.49 29.53
C MET A 2 -1.38 -51.80 28.27
N ASN A 3 -2.14 -51.71 27.17
CA ASN A 3 -1.69 -51.06 25.92
C ASN A 3 -1.72 -49.52 25.96
N LEU A 4 -2.58 -48.92 26.79
CA LEU A 4 -2.70 -47.46 26.97
C LEU A 4 -1.52 -46.88 27.76
N LEU A 5 -1.05 -47.59 28.80
CA LEU A 5 0.13 -47.22 29.57
C LEU A 5 1.42 -47.26 28.74
N ARG A 6 1.55 -48.25 27.84
CA ARG A 6 2.71 -48.39 26.95
C ARG A 6 2.77 -47.29 25.89
N HIS A 7 1.62 -46.87 25.36
CA HIS A 7 1.54 -45.71 24.45
C HIS A 7 1.78 -44.38 25.19
N GLY A 8 1.27 -44.22 26.42
CA GLY A 8 1.52 -43.05 27.25
C GLY A 8 3.00 -42.85 27.61
N LEU A 9 3.71 -43.93 27.94
CA LEU A 9 5.16 -43.89 28.23
C LEU A 9 6.00 -43.58 26.99
N LEU A 10 5.63 -44.11 25.81
CA LEU A 10 6.30 -43.78 24.55
C LEU A 10 6.08 -42.32 24.15
N LEU A 11 4.84 -41.80 24.29
CA LEU A 11 4.55 -40.39 24.02
C LEU A 11 5.26 -39.45 25.01
N TYR A 12 5.33 -39.83 26.29
CA TYR A 12 6.09 -39.08 27.30
C TYR A 12 7.59 -39.09 27.00
N GLY A 13 8.15 -40.25 26.64
CA GLY A 13 9.55 -40.38 26.22
C GLY A 13 9.89 -39.58 24.97
N ILE A 14 9.00 -39.55 23.96
CA ILE A 14 9.15 -38.74 22.75
C ILE A 14 9.05 -37.24 23.08
N SER A 15 8.12 -36.83 23.95
CA SER A 15 7.99 -35.42 24.38
C SER A 15 9.20 -34.96 25.21
N TYR A 16 9.73 -35.85 26.06
CA TYR A 16 10.91 -35.59 26.86
C TYR A 16 12.17 -35.51 26.00
N TYR A 17 12.33 -36.44 25.04
CA TYR A 17 13.44 -36.43 24.10
C TYR A 17 13.40 -35.20 23.17
N THR A 18 12.23 -34.85 22.64
CA THR A 18 12.07 -33.64 21.80
C THR A 18 12.32 -32.34 22.58
N SER A 19 11.89 -32.26 23.85
CA SER A 19 12.22 -31.10 24.71
C SER A 19 13.71 -31.04 25.07
N LEU A 20 14.39 -32.18 25.28
CA LEU A 20 15.84 -32.26 25.46
C LEU A 20 16.62 -31.81 24.22
N VAL A 21 16.23 -32.28 23.03
CA VAL A 21 16.85 -31.88 21.76
C VAL A 21 16.64 -30.38 21.48
N TYR A 22 15.45 -29.84 21.77
CA TYR A 22 15.22 -28.39 21.70
C TYR A 22 16.04 -27.62 22.74
N SER A 23 16.26 -28.19 23.92
CA SER A 23 17.09 -27.59 24.96
C SER A 23 18.57 -27.53 24.60
N GLU A 24 19.06 -28.26 23.59
CA GLU A 24 20.45 -28.13 23.11
C GLU A 24 20.60 -27.02 22.05
N ASN A 25 19.51 -26.64 21.39
CA ASN A 25 19.52 -25.62 20.34
C ASN A 25 19.79 -24.21 20.92
N GLN A 26 20.89 -23.59 20.48
CA GLN A 26 21.31 -22.24 20.90
C GLN A 26 20.27 -21.17 20.55
N GLU A 27 19.64 -21.26 19.38
CA GLU A 27 18.58 -20.33 18.97
C GLU A 27 17.36 -20.43 19.90
N TYR A 28 17.01 -21.64 20.33
CA TYR A 28 15.90 -21.87 21.24
C TYR A 28 16.16 -21.26 22.63
N LYS A 29 17.36 -21.50 23.21
CA LYS A 29 17.79 -20.88 24.48
C LYS A 29 17.78 -19.36 24.38
N LEU A 30 18.33 -18.82 23.30
CA LEU A 30 18.40 -17.38 23.06
C LEU A 30 17.00 -16.77 22.98
N LYS A 31 16.08 -17.39 22.23
CA LYS A 31 14.68 -16.94 22.18
C LYS A 31 14.03 -16.95 23.55
N GLN A 32 14.17 -18.02 24.33
CA GLN A 32 13.63 -18.05 25.69
C GLN A 32 14.19 -16.92 26.56
N LYS A 33 15.48 -16.65 26.47
CA LYS A 33 16.17 -15.58 27.21
C LYS A 33 15.67 -14.19 26.80
N LEU A 34 15.55 -13.92 25.50
CA LEU A 34 15.11 -12.62 24.99
C LEU A 34 13.63 -12.34 25.30
N PHE A 35 12.76 -13.33 25.17
CA PHE A 35 11.31 -13.13 25.29
C PHE A 35 10.74 -13.31 26.71
N LYS A 36 11.56 -13.68 27.71
CA LYS A 36 11.06 -14.01 29.06
C LYS A 36 10.30 -12.86 29.75
N ASN A 37 10.81 -11.63 29.61
CA ASN A 37 10.26 -10.42 30.23
C ASN A 37 10.06 -9.30 29.19
N TYR A 38 9.87 -9.68 27.93
CA TYR A 38 9.69 -8.72 26.85
C TYR A 38 8.21 -8.37 26.72
N ASP A 39 7.89 -7.08 26.76
CA ASP A 39 6.54 -6.58 26.55
C ASP A 39 6.42 -5.95 25.14
N PRO A 40 5.65 -6.55 24.21
CA PRO A 40 5.49 -6.03 22.86
C PRO A 40 4.68 -4.73 22.79
N THR A 41 4.05 -4.30 23.88
CA THR A 41 3.32 -3.02 23.93
C THR A 41 4.25 -1.84 24.22
N VAL A 42 5.44 -2.10 24.76
CA VAL A 42 6.41 -1.07 25.14
C VAL A 42 7.30 -0.70 23.95
N ARG A 43 7.47 0.60 23.73
CA ARG A 43 8.32 1.13 22.66
C ARG A 43 9.78 0.69 22.85
N PRO A 44 10.51 0.33 21.79
CA PRO A 44 11.71 -0.50 21.95
C PRO A 44 12.98 0.34 22.16
N VAL A 45 12.93 1.25 23.13
CA VAL A 45 14.04 2.12 23.56
C VAL A 45 14.23 2.02 25.08
N LYS A 46 15.46 2.15 25.54
CA LYS A 46 15.79 2.19 26.97
C LYS A 46 15.53 3.55 27.59
N ASP A 47 15.80 4.62 26.85
CA ASP A 47 15.49 6.00 27.26
C ASP A 47 14.22 6.47 26.55
N VAL A 48 13.19 6.81 27.34
CA VAL A 48 11.89 7.29 26.87
C VAL A 48 12.02 8.57 26.04
N ARG A 49 13.10 9.35 26.19
CA ARG A 49 13.34 10.56 25.39
C ARG A 49 13.88 10.28 23.98
N THR A 50 14.40 9.08 23.74
CA THR A 50 14.96 8.70 22.44
C THR A 50 13.83 8.43 21.46
N ILE A 51 13.92 8.97 20.25
CA ILE A 51 12.93 8.76 19.18
C ILE A 51 13.14 7.39 18.53
N THR A 52 12.08 6.59 18.40
CA THR A 52 12.14 5.36 17.61
C THR A 52 12.06 5.68 16.13
N LYS A 53 13.16 5.43 15.40
CA LYS A 53 13.21 5.61 13.94
C LYS A 53 12.75 4.34 13.24
N VAL A 54 11.73 4.48 12.41
CA VAL A 54 11.18 3.39 11.58
C VAL A 54 11.45 3.75 10.13
N ALA A 55 12.39 3.02 9.52
CA ALA A 55 12.69 3.15 8.12
C ALA A 55 11.69 2.32 7.29
N PHE A 56 11.15 2.89 6.20
CA PHE A 56 10.23 2.16 5.32
C PHE A 56 10.65 2.22 3.85
N SER A 57 10.47 1.10 3.12
CA SER A 57 10.56 1.07 1.65
C SER A 57 9.16 1.06 1.08
N TYR A 58 8.91 1.96 0.14
CA TYR A 58 7.64 2.09 -0.55
C TYR A 58 7.86 1.92 -2.06
N SER A 59 7.01 1.10 -2.67
CA SER A 59 6.86 0.94 -4.10
C SER A 59 5.42 1.25 -4.51
N LEU A 60 5.15 1.42 -5.81
CA LEU A 60 3.87 1.90 -6.33
C LEU A 60 2.68 1.05 -5.82
N GLY A 61 1.97 1.56 -4.81
CA GLY A 61 0.83 0.89 -4.18
C GLY A 61 1.16 -0.03 -3.00
N PHE A 62 2.44 -0.25 -2.65
CA PHE A 62 2.85 -1.23 -1.64
C PHE A 62 3.95 -0.73 -0.70
N ILE A 63 3.88 -1.10 0.57
CA ILE A 63 5.03 -1.03 1.48
C ILE A 63 5.77 -2.37 1.39
N GLU A 64 7.03 -2.33 0.95
CA GLU A 64 7.86 -3.53 0.72
C GLU A 64 8.56 -4.00 2.01
N SER A 65 8.94 -3.06 2.87
CA SER A 65 9.63 -3.40 4.10
C SER A 65 9.58 -2.29 5.13
N LEU A 66 9.57 -2.69 6.39
CA LEU A 66 9.82 -1.84 7.55
C LEU A 66 11.10 -2.30 8.25
N SER A 67 11.89 -1.35 8.74
CA SER A 67 13.10 -1.60 9.49
C SER A 67 13.19 -0.66 10.68
N TRP A 68 13.41 -1.20 11.87
CA TRP A 68 13.64 -0.40 13.08
C TRP A 68 14.67 -1.08 13.96
N LYS A 69 15.07 -0.42 15.04
CA LYS A 69 15.96 -1.00 16.05
C LYS A 69 15.19 -1.24 17.33
N ASP A 70 15.33 -2.44 17.88
CA ASP A 70 14.86 -2.80 19.21
C ASP A 70 16.02 -3.03 20.16
N GLU A 71 16.14 -2.14 21.15
CA GLU A 71 17.26 -2.15 22.10
C GLU A 71 17.18 -3.30 23.12
N PHE A 72 16.00 -3.87 23.33
CA PHE A 72 15.76 -5.01 24.23
C PHE A 72 16.00 -6.35 23.56
N LEU A 73 15.92 -6.41 22.22
CA LEU A 73 16.15 -7.61 21.42
C LEU A 73 17.55 -7.64 20.78
N SER A 74 18.56 -7.15 21.51
CA SER A 74 19.97 -7.21 21.10
C SER A 74 20.75 -8.23 21.93
N TRP A 75 21.74 -8.89 21.32
CA TRP A 75 22.59 -9.87 22.00
C TRP A 75 24.02 -9.86 21.46
N ASP A 76 24.94 -10.44 22.25
CA ASP A 76 26.33 -10.57 21.86
C ASP A 76 26.53 -11.78 20.96
N PHE A 77 26.74 -11.52 19.67
CA PHE A 77 27.03 -12.55 18.66
C PHE A 77 28.20 -13.46 19.08
N ARG A 78 29.21 -12.94 19.78
CA ARG A 78 30.39 -13.74 20.17
C ARG A 78 30.08 -14.79 21.22
N LYS A 79 29.03 -14.58 22.03
CA LYS A 79 28.62 -15.52 23.09
C LYS A 79 27.63 -16.56 22.59
N GLU A 80 26.65 -16.10 21.82
CA GLU A 80 25.51 -16.94 21.43
C GLU A 80 25.73 -17.60 20.05
N ASN A 81 26.70 -17.14 19.25
CA ASN A 81 27.02 -17.61 17.89
C ASN A 81 25.83 -17.64 16.90
N VAL A 82 24.83 -16.78 17.14
CA VAL A 82 23.62 -16.65 16.31
C VAL A 82 23.59 -15.24 15.72
N THR A 83 23.53 -15.13 14.39
CA THR A 83 23.53 -13.84 13.68
C THR A 83 22.14 -13.19 13.64
N SER A 84 21.10 -14.00 13.48
CA SER A 84 19.72 -13.54 13.42
C SER A 84 18.76 -14.63 13.90
N ILE A 85 17.61 -14.21 14.38
CA ILE A 85 16.50 -15.08 14.75
C ILE A 85 15.25 -14.69 13.98
N VAL A 86 14.33 -15.64 13.80
CA VAL A 86 13.02 -15.37 13.22
C VAL A 86 11.94 -15.53 14.29
N THR A 87 11.08 -14.53 14.42
CA THR A 87 9.91 -14.55 15.29
C THR A 87 8.65 -14.15 14.52
N THR A 88 7.53 -14.01 15.22
CA THR A 88 6.26 -13.57 14.67
C THR A 88 5.91 -12.16 15.16
N SER A 89 5.16 -11.41 14.36
CA SER A 89 4.83 -9.99 14.63
C SER A 89 3.99 -9.74 15.88
N ASP A 90 3.31 -10.76 16.41
CA ASP A 90 2.58 -10.73 17.68
C ASP A 90 3.48 -10.80 18.94
N LYS A 91 4.75 -11.21 18.78
CA LYS A 91 5.68 -11.39 19.91
C LYS A 91 6.63 -10.22 20.14
N ILE A 92 6.63 -9.25 19.25
CA ILE A 92 7.49 -8.07 19.31
C ILE A 92 6.69 -6.79 19.19
N TRP A 93 7.27 -5.70 19.65
CA TRP A 93 6.74 -4.38 19.34
C TRP A 93 6.73 -4.14 17.84
N MET A 94 5.59 -3.67 17.33
CA MET A 94 5.38 -3.36 15.92
C MET A 94 5.03 -1.89 15.77
N PRO A 95 5.66 -1.16 14.83
CA PRO A 95 5.32 0.22 14.57
C PRO A 95 3.89 0.35 14.01
N GLU A 96 3.16 1.35 14.49
CA GLU A 96 1.80 1.65 14.03
C GLU A 96 1.80 2.71 12.94
N MET A 97 1.38 2.34 11.74
CA MET A 97 1.24 3.26 10.62
C MET A 97 -0.18 3.19 10.09
N SER A 98 -0.83 4.34 9.95
CA SER A 98 -2.21 4.46 9.48
C SER A 98 -2.30 5.44 8.33
N LEU A 99 -3.30 5.28 7.46
CA LEU A 99 -3.52 6.16 6.32
C LEU A 99 -4.54 7.23 6.69
N ARG A 100 -4.15 8.50 6.64
CA ARG A 100 -5.06 9.62 6.90
C ARG A 100 -6.10 9.76 5.81
N ASN A 101 -5.71 9.54 4.56
CA ASN A 101 -6.59 9.54 3.39
C ASN A 101 -6.88 8.11 2.90
N GLY A 102 -6.90 7.13 3.80
CA GLY A 102 -7.27 5.74 3.46
C GLY A 102 -8.72 5.64 3.00
N MET A 103 -9.00 4.77 2.02
CA MET A 103 -10.38 4.48 1.57
C MET A 103 -11.10 3.47 2.47
N GLU A 104 -10.36 2.71 3.27
CA GLU A 104 -10.87 1.76 4.26
C GLU A 104 -10.70 2.37 5.66
N ALA A 105 -11.60 2.04 6.59
CA ALA A 105 -11.61 2.61 7.93
C ALA A 105 -10.24 2.47 8.62
N ILE A 106 -9.87 3.54 9.33
CA ILE A 106 -8.62 3.68 10.09
C ILE A 106 -8.47 2.47 11.02
N GLY A 107 -7.64 1.49 10.63
CA GLY A 107 -7.42 0.30 11.46
C GLY A 107 -6.66 -0.87 10.82
N ASP A 108 -6.63 -1.03 9.49
CA ASP A 108 -6.28 -2.34 8.90
C ASP A 108 -5.02 -2.41 8.02
N LEU A 109 -4.06 -1.48 8.22
CA LEU A 109 -2.66 -1.86 8.00
C LEU A 109 -2.22 -2.69 9.22
N SER A 110 -2.90 -3.82 9.48
CA SER A 110 -2.64 -4.66 10.63
C SER A 110 -1.33 -5.43 10.40
N PHE A 111 -0.22 -4.75 10.66
CA PHE A 111 1.10 -5.35 10.87
C PHE A 111 1.06 -6.47 11.93
N ARG A 112 0.03 -6.42 12.79
CA ARG A 112 -0.27 -7.36 13.87
C ARG A 112 -0.91 -8.64 13.32
N GLY A 113 -0.24 -9.76 13.55
CA GLY A 113 -0.61 -11.09 13.08
C GLY A 113 0.48 -12.08 13.41
N LYS A 114 0.65 -13.13 12.60
CA LYS A 114 1.76 -14.09 12.74
C LYS A 114 2.76 -14.00 11.58
N ASN A 115 3.01 -12.78 11.12
CA ASN A 115 3.96 -12.54 10.04
C ASN A 115 5.39 -12.83 10.53
N ARG A 116 6.20 -13.47 9.69
CA ARG A 116 7.58 -13.82 10.03
C ARG A 116 8.46 -12.57 9.97
N ILE A 117 9.17 -12.29 11.07
CA ILE A 117 10.05 -11.14 11.21
C ILE A 117 11.46 -11.63 11.53
N ARG A 118 12.46 -11.01 10.92
CA ARG A 118 13.87 -11.29 11.19
C ARG A 118 14.44 -10.22 12.12
N ILE A 119 15.10 -10.66 13.18
CA ILE A 119 15.82 -9.81 14.13
C ILE A 119 17.29 -10.18 14.07
N PHE A 120 18.17 -9.19 13.96
CA PHE A 120 19.62 -9.36 13.95
C PHE A 120 20.22 -9.12 15.34
N PHE A 121 21.41 -9.67 15.58
CA PHE A 121 22.10 -9.55 16.88
C PHE A 121 22.28 -8.10 17.38
N SER A 122 22.36 -7.14 16.47
CA SER A 122 22.46 -5.70 16.76
C SER A 122 21.17 -5.09 17.32
N GLY A 123 20.07 -5.85 17.39
CA GLY A 123 18.72 -5.36 17.66
C GLY A 123 18.03 -4.79 16.42
N ALA A 124 18.64 -4.83 15.23
CA ALA A 124 17.97 -4.41 14.01
C ALA A 124 16.86 -5.41 13.65
N VAL A 125 15.66 -4.90 13.43
CA VAL A 125 14.48 -5.69 13.06
C VAL A 125 14.10 -5.34 11.63
N ILE A 126 13.94 -6.36 10.79
CA ILE A 126 13.50 -6.20 9.40
C ILE A 126 12.23 -7.00 9.19
N PHE A 127 11.17 -6.29 8.80
CA PHE A 127 9.90 -6.86 8.40
C PHE A 127 9.69 -6.63 6.90
N ILE A 128 9.86 -7.69 6.11
CA ILE A 128 9.57 -7.67 4.67
C ILE A 128 8.09 -8.03 4.49
N THR A 129 7.37 -7.19 3.76
CA THR A 129 5.93 -7.35 3.52
C THR A 129 5.58 -6.83 2.12
N ASN A 130 4.37 -7.09 1.64
CA ASN A 130 3.85 -6.49 0.41
C ASN A 130 2.49 -5.87 0.72
N LEU A 131 2.49 -4.95 1.68
CA LEU A 131 1.26 -4.42 2.22
C LEU A 131 0.67 -3.40 1.26
N GLN A 132 -0.48 -3.73 0.68
CA GLN A 132 -1.17 -2.87 -0.29
C GLN A 132 -1.79 -1.66 0.42
N VAL A 133 -1.56 -0.48 -0.15
CA VAL A 133 -2.06 0.79 0.35
C VAL A 133 -3.13 1.32 -0.60
N LYS A 134 -4.33 1.55 -0.07
CA LYS A 134 -5.45 2.15 -0.81
C LYS A 134 -5.80 3.51 -0.22
N THR A 135 -5.68 4.56 -1.02
CA THR A 135 -5.92 5.94 -0.59
C THR A 135 -6.86 6.67 -1.55
N SER A 136 -7.64 7.58 -1.01
CA SER A 136 -8.43 8.52 -1.80
C SER A 136 -7.52 9.60 -2.38
N CYS A 137 -7.66 9.85 -3.68
CA CYS A 137 -6.98 10.89 -4.42
C CYS A 137 -7.99 11.66 -5.28
N LEU A 138 -7.90 12.99 -5.26
CA LEU A 138 -8.74 13.82 -6.12
C LEU A 138 -8.20 13.80 -7.55
N VAL A 139 -9.00 13.26 -8.47
CA VAL A 139 -8.64 13.12 -9.88
C VAL A 139 -9.10 14.35 -10.66
N ASN A 140 -8.18 14.98 -11.39
CA ASN A 140 -8.47 16.08 -12.30
C ASN A 140 -8.58 15.58 -13.75
N ILE A 141 -9.81 15.53 -14.28
CA ILE A 141 -10.11 14.96 -15.60
C ILE A 141 -10.26 16.02 -16.71
N GLN A 142 -9.92 17.29 -16.47
CA GLN A 142 -10.11 18.36 -17.46
C GLN A 142 -9.46 18.06 -18.82
N ARG A 143 -8.25 17.50 -18.79
CA ARG A 143 -7.46 17.16 -19.99
C ARG A 143 -7.51 15.69 -20.35
N PHE A 144 -8.50 14.95 -19.86
CA PHE A 144 -8.66 13.54 -20.20
C PHE A 144 -8.71 13.34 -21.73
N PRO A 145 -8.03 12.33 -22.30
CA PRO A 145 -7.23 11.27 -21.66
C PRO A 145 -5.74 11.61 -21.47
N HIS A 146 -5.32 12.84 -21.74
CA HIS A 146 -3.95 13.34 -21.53
C HIS A 146 -3.80 14.03 -20.16
N ASP A 147 -4.46 13.47 -19.14
CA ASP A 147 -4.48 14.01 -17.79
C ASP A 147 -3.22 13.65 -16.98
N ILE A 148 -2.86 14.58 -16.08
CA ILE A 148 -1.80 14.39 -15.09
C ILE A 148 -2.46 14.45 -13.72
N GLN A 149 -2.21 13.42 -12.91
CA GLN A 149 -2.73 13.29 -11.57
C GLN A 149 -1.62 13.50 -10.54
N VAL A 150 -1.94 14.23 -9.48
CA VAL A 150 -1.06 14.43 -8.33
C VAL A 150 -1.73 13.81 -7.12
N CYS A 151 -1.24 12.64 -6.71
CA CYS A 151 -1.79 11.91 -5.59
C CYS A 151 -0.84 11.96 -4.41
N HIS A 152 -1.40 12.20 -3.23
CA HIS A 152 -0.68 12.19 -1.96
C HIS A 152 -1.15 10.97 -1.16
N ILE A 153 -0.20 10.21 -0.63
CA ILE A 153 -0.46 9.12 0.32
C ILE A 153 0.05 9.62 1.67
N GLU A 154 -0.85 9.80 2.63
CA GLU A 154 -0.53 10.40 3.92
C GLU A 154 -0.53 9.34 5.01
N PHE A 155 0.64 9.07 5.57
CA PHE A 155 0.84 8.17 6.71
C PHE A 155 0.86 8.98 8.01
N VAL A 156 0.14 8.49 9.01
CA VAL A 156 0.01 9.09 10.35
C VAL A 156 0.14 8.02 11.44
N THR A 157 0.58 8.45 12.62
CA THR A 157 0.60 7.66 13.86
C THR A 157 -0.61 8.00 14.71
N ILE A 158 -1.36 7.00 15.19
CA ILE A 158 -2.57 7.29 15.99
C ILE A 158 -2.25 7.43 17.48
N SER A 159 -1.41 6.55 18.01
CA SER A 159 -1.17 6.40 19.45
C SER A 159 0.08 7.11 19.97
N SER A 160 0.92 7.63 19.07
CA SER A 160 2.25 8.19 19.38
C SER A 160 2.32 9.68 19.02
N ASN A 161 2.94 10.49 19.88
CA ASN A 161 3.10 11.93 19.66
C ASN A 161 4.29 12.24 18.72
N ILE A 162 4.35 13.48 18.20
CA ILE A 162 5.57 14.04 17.57
C ILE A 162 6.72 13.93 18.57
N GLY A 163 7.65 13.01 18.30
CA GLY A 163 8.83 12.76 19.12
C GLY A 163 8.96 11.32 19.62
N ASP A 164 7.90 10.53 19.64
CA ASP A 164 7.99 9.13 20.09
C ASP A 164 8.48 8.21 18.97
N VAL A 165 7.86 8.36 17.79
CA VAL A 165 8.15 7.56 16.60
C VAL A 165 8.31 8.48 15.39
N SER A 166 9.37 8.25 14.62
CA SER A 166 9.64 8.95 13.36
C SER A 166 9.73 7.95 12.22
N TYR A 167 8.92 8.16 11.17
CA TYR A 167 8.97 7.38 9.95
C TYR A 167 9.89 8.04 8.93
N GLU A 168 10.92 7.33 8.52
CA GLU A 168 11.93 7.82 7.59
C GLU A 168 11.90 6.94 6.32
N PRO A 169 11.76 7.50 5.12
CA PRO A 169 11.80 6.68 3.92
C PRO A 169 13.24 6.22 3.63
N LEU A 170 13.42 4.95 3.26
CA LEU A 170 14.73 4.40 2.87
C LEU A 170 15.27 5.06 1.60
N ASN A 171 14.37 5.44 0.69
CA ASN A 171 14.69 6.15 -0.55
C ASN A 171 13.89 7.45 -0.61
N GLN A 172 14.47 8.52 -1.15
CA GLN A 172 13.78 9.82 -1.28
C GLN A 172 12.74 9.84 -2.42
N SER A 173 12.82 8.85 -3.32
CA SER A 173 11.92 8.64 -4.44
C SER A 173 11.67 7.14 -4.64
N ILE A 174 10.59 6.82 -5.34
CA ILE A 174 10.28 5.45 -5.74
C ILE A 174 11.21 5.06 -6.88
N LYS A 175 11.80 3.86 -6.80
CA LYS A 175 12.65 3.33 -7.88
C LYS A 175 11.86 3.27 -9.19
N SER A 176 12.46 3.80 -10.25
CA SER A 176 11.86 3.93 -11.58
C SER A 176 11.52 2.61 -12.26
N ASP A 177 12.05 1.48 -11.77
CA ASP A 177 11.88 0.17 -12.40
C ASP A 177 10.39 -0.25 -12.49
N PHE A 178 9.54 0.27 -11.59
CA PHE A 178 8.10 0.06 -11.61
C PHE A 178 7.33 1.03 -12.53
N SER A 179 7.93 2.11 -13.05
CA SER A 179 7.28 3.00 -14.02
C SER A 179 6.92 2.27 -15.32
N THR A 180 7.63 1.18 -15.63
CA THR A 180 7.39 0.32 -16.79
C THR A 180 6.35 -0.77 -16.59
N SER A 181 5.98 -1.11 -15.34
CA SER A 181 5.12 -2.28 -15.08
C SER A 181 3.62 -1.98 -15.09
N ASN A 182 3.20 -0.72 -14.91
CA ASN A 182 1.79 -0.36 -14.89
C ASN A 182 1.23 -0.21 -16.32
N SER A 183 0.08 -0.82 -16.61
CA SER A 183 -0.55 -0.84 -17.94
C SER A 183 -1.26 0.47 -18.31
N GLU A 184 -1.65 1.27 -17.33
CA GLU A 184 -2.51 2.45 -17.52
C GLU A 184 -1.80 3.77 -17.20
N TRP A 185 -0.89 3.77 -16.23
CA TRP A 185 -0.24 4.97 -15.71
C TRP A 185 1.28 4.92 -15.84
N ILE A 186 1.88 6.09 -16.04
CA ILE A 186 3.32 6.34 -16.02
C ILE A 186 3.62 7.23 -14.83
N VAL A 187 4.56 6.82 -13.98
CA VAL A 187 5.05 7.68 -12.88
C VAL A 187 6.06 8.66 -13.45
N ILE A 188 5.68 9.94 -13.57
CA ILE A 188 6.56 11.01 -14.06
C ILE A 188 7.54 11.42 -12.96
N ASN A 189 7.02 11.58 -11.74
CA ASN A 189 7.80 12.03 -10.60
C ASN A 189 7.25 11.43 -9.32
N SER A 190 8.13 11.17 -8.36
CA SER A 190 7.76 10.76 -7.02
C SER A 190 8.63 11.46 -6.00
N LYS A 191 8.01 11.94 -4.92
CA LYS A 191 8.71 12.59 -3.82
C LYS A 191 8.20 12.03 -2.51
N ILE A 192 9.11 11.56 -1.67
CA ILE A 192 8.79 11.13 -0.32
C ILE A 192 9.31 12.19 0.65
N GLY A 193 8.46 12.63 1.57
CA GLY A 193 8.82 13.65 2.56
C GLY A 193 8.06 13.48 3.86
N SER A 194 8.53 14.15 4.90
CA SER A 194 7.87 14.23 6.20
C SER A 194 7.45 15.67 6.46
N LYS A 195 6.23 15.88 6.95
CA LYS A 195 5.73 17.16 7.42
C LYS A 195 5.16 16.97 8.82
N THR A 196 5.49 17.86 9.75
CA THR A 196 4.78 17.93 11.03
C THR A 196 3.52 18.75 10.82
N SER A 197 2.36 18.18 11.19
CA SER A 197 1.10 18.93 11.20
C SER A 197 0.68 19.11 12.65
N ILE A 198 0.58 20.38 13.06
CA ILE A 198 0.07 20.76 14.37
C ILE A 198 -1.39 21.17 14.13
N THR A 199 -2.32 20.26 14.38
CA THR A 199 -3.76 20.57 14.34
C THR A 199 -4.29 20.68 15.77
N PRO A 200 -5.16 21.65 16.08
CA PRO A 200 -5.66 21.88 17.44
C PRO A 200 -6.51 20.71 18.00
N GLU A 201 -7.08 19.86 17.14
CA GLU A 201 -7.92 18.73 17.54
C GLU A 201 -7.16 17.41 17.75
N MET A 202 -5.98 17.28 17.14
CA MET A 202 -5.13 16.09 17.26
C MET A 202 -3.72 16.54 17.61
N ALA A 203 -3.39 16.37 18.89
CA ALA A 203 -2.07 16.67 19.42
C ALA A 203 -1.00 16.06 18.51
N ASN A 204 -0.16 16.92 17.95
CA ASN A 204 1.17 16.61 17.44
C ASN A 204 1.28 15.26 16.71
N LEU A 205 0.94 15.24 15.41
CA LEU A 205 1.10 14.07 14.55
C LEU A 205 2.28 14.22 13.57
N THR A 206 3.11 13.18 13.49
CA THR A 206 4.11 13.05 12.43
C THR A 206 3.40 12.58 11.16
N LEU A 207 3.36 13.42 10.12
CA LEU A 207 2.77 13.07 8.84
C LEU A 207 3.89 12.77 7.85
N SER A 208 4.01 11.52 7.41
CA SER A 208 4.87 11.18 6.28
C SER A 208 4.02 11.11 5.03
N TYR A 209 4.44 11.76 3.94
CA TYR A 209 3.69 11.74 2.70
C TYR A 209 4.54 11.23 1.53
N VAL A 210 3.88 10.47 0.67
CA VAL A 210 4.39 10.10 -0.65
C VAL A 210 3.57 10.86 -1.68
N SER A 211 4.23 11.73 -2.44
CA SER A 211 3.64 12.46 -3.56
C SER A 211 3.97 11.74 -4.86
N LEU A 212 2.94 11.36 -5.60
CA LEU A 212 3.02 10.69 -6.89
C LEU A 212 2.47 11.61 -7.98
N VAL A 213 3.27 11.84 -9.02
CA VAL A 213 2.82 12.52 -10.24
C VAL A 213 2.68 11.45 -11.32
N LEU A 214 1.43 11.17 -11.69
CA LEU A 214 1.04 10.11 -12.61
C LEU A 214 0.52 10.71 -13.91
N GLN A 215 0.87 10.09 -15.04
CA GLN A 215 0.32 10.44 -16.36
C GLN A 215 -0.33 9.21 -16.99
N ARG A 216 -1.53 9.41 -17.53
CA ARG A 216 -2.28 8.36 -18.19
C ARG A 216 -1.67 8.01 -19.55
N LYS A 217 -1.62 6.71 -19.88
CA LYS A 217 -1.33 6.22 -21.23
C LYS A 217 -2.55 6.46 -22.12
N SER A 218 -2.57 7.59 -22.82
CA SER A 218 -3.75 8.09 -23.55
C SER A 218 -4.06 7.37 -24.86
N LEU A 219 -3.11 6.63 -25.45
CA LEU A 219 -3.26 6.04 -26.79
C LEU A 219 -4.51 5.16 -26.93
N TYR A 220 -4.75 4.29 -25.94
CA TYR A 220 -5.92 3.41 -25.90
C TYR A 220 -7.23 4.20 -25.91
N TYR A 221 -7.32 5.22 -25.05
CA TYR A 221 -8.49 6.08 -24.94
C TYR A 221 -8.70 6.94 -26.19
N ASN A 222 -7.63 7.44 -26.81
CA ASN A 222 -7.74 8.17 -28.07
C ASN A 222 -8.35 7.30 -29.19
N LEU A 223 -7.94 6.04 -29.32
CA LEU A 223 -8.50 5.15 -30.34
C LEU A 223 -9.98 4.82 -30.09
N ILE A 224 -10.34 4.54 -28.84
CA ILE A 224 -11.69 4.08 -28.49
C ILE A 224 -12.68 5.23 -28.35
N LEU A 225 -12.24 6.44 -28.00
CA LEU A 225 -13.12 7.60 -27.84
C LEU A 225 -13.19 8.44 -29.10
N THR A 226 -12.05 8.81 -29.67
CA THR A 226 -12.02 9.65 -30.86
C THR A 226 -12.48 8.89 -32.11
N GLY A 227 -12.20 7.59 -32.20
CA GLY A 227 -12.59 6.76 -33.36
C GLY A 227 -14.10 6.72 -33.60
N PRO A 228 -14.92 6.28 -32.64
CA PRO A 228 -16.38 6.27 -32.78
C PRO A 228 -16.98 7.67 -32.96
N LEU A 229 -16.46 8.69 -32.27
CA LEU A 229 -16.92 10.07 -32.46
C LEU A 229 -16.70 10.56 -33.90
N PHE A 230 -15.53 10.27 -34.48
CA PHE A 230 -15.23 10.61 -35.88
C PHE A 230 -16.16 9.87 -36.87
N LEU A 231 -16.47 8.60 -36.60
CA LEU A 231 -17.42 7.84 -37.42
C LEU A 231 -18.83 8.43 -37.32
N ILE A 232 -19.29 8.81 -36.12
CA ILE A 232 -20.60 9.42 -35.93
C ILE A 232 -20.68 10.78 -36.63
N THR A 233 -19.64 11.62 -36.56
CA THR A 233 -19.65 12.91 -37.26
C THR A 233 -19.64 12.73 -38.78
N LEU A 234 -18.91 11.75 -39.30
CA LEU A 234 -18.91 11.40 -40.72
C LEU A 234 -20.29 10.91 -41.18
N VAL A 235 -20.91 9.99 -40.44
CA VAL A 235 -22.26 9.48 -40.74
C VAL A 235 -23.30 10.59 -40.63
N SER A 236 -23.18 11.46 -39.63
CA SER A 236 -24.02 12.66 -39.49
C SER A 236 -23.92 13.56 -40.71
N PHE A 237 -22.72 13.81 -41.23
CA PHE A 237 -22.55 14.54 -42.49
C PHE A 237 -23.20 13.83 -43.69
N CYS A 238 -23.05 12.50 -43.79
CA CYS A 238 -23.70 11.70 -44.83
C CYS A 238 -25.23 11.79 -44.79
N THR A 239 -25.85 11.97 -43.62
CA THR A 239 -27.32 12.15 -43.52
C THR A 239 -27.82 13.37 -44.28
N PHE A 240 -27.00 14.42 -44.40
CA PHE A 240 -27.34 15.63 -45.18
C PHE A 240 -27.23 15.40 -46.68
N LEU A 241 -26.27 14.57 -47.12
CA LEU A 241 -26.08 14.21 -48.52
C LEU A 241 -27.16 13.24 -49.04
N LEU A 242 -27.81 12.49 -48.14
CA LEU A 242 -28.84 11.54 -48.52
C LEU A 242 -30.13 12.27 -48.98
N PRO A 243 -30.61 12.03 -50.21
CA PRO A 243 -31.83 12.65 -50.73
C PRO A 243 -33.06 12.13 -49.98
N CYS A 244 -34.05 13.00 -49.78
CA CYS A 244 -35.28 12.67 -49.04
C CYS A 244 -36.12 11.58 -49.73
N GLU A 245 -35.95 11.39 -51.04
CA GLU A 245 -36.65 10.35 -51.82
C GLU A 245 -36.24 8.92 -51.42
N SER A 246 -35.12 8.74 -50.73
CA SER A 246 -34.64 7.43 -50.29
C SER A 246 -35.44 6.81 -49.14
N GLY A 247 -36.27 7.58 -48.41
CA GLY A 247 -37.02 7.10 -47.24
C GLY A 247 -36.18 6.81 -45.98
N GLU A 248 -34.89 6.46 -46.12
CA GLU A 248 -34.02 6.02 -45.02
C GLU A 248 -33.39 7.16 -44.19
N LYS A 249 -33.58 8.41 -44.61
CA LYS A 249 -32.95 9.58 -43.95
C LYS A 249 -33.29 9.71 -42.47
N ILE A 250 -34.54 9.45 -42.11
CA ILE A 250 -35.02 9.51 -40.73
C ILE A 250 -34.45 8.35 -39.90
N SER A 251 -34.42 7.14 -40.48
CA SER A 251 -33.85 5.94 -39.86
C SER A 251 -32.36 6.11 -39.52
N LEU A 252 -31.59 6.68 -40.46
CA LEU A 252 -30.17 7.00 -40.26
C LEU A 252 -29.96 8.05 -39.15
N GLY A 253 -30.79 9.10 -39.13
CA GLY A 253 -30.75 10.13 -38.08
C GLY A 253 -31.04 9.59 -36.68
N ILE A 254 -32.04 8.70 -36.54
CA ILE A 254 -32.35 8.02 -35.27
C ILE A 254 -31.17 7.14 -34.82
N SER A 255 -30.56 6.41 -35.76
CA SER A 255 -29.41 5.53 -35.49
C SER A 255 -28.19 6.32 -35.00
N VAL A 256 -27.94 7.51 -35.57
CA VAL A 256 -26.89 8.44 -35.13
C VAL A 256 -27.15 8.93 -33.70
N LEU A 257 -28.38 9.34 -33.39
CA LEU A 257 -28.76 9.77 -32.04
C LEU A 257 -28.57 8.65 -31.02
N LEU A 258 -29.03 7.44 -31.35
CA LEU A 258 -28.87 6.27 -30.48
C LEU A 258 -27.40 5.95 -30.23
N SER A 259 -26.57 5.98 -31.27
CA SER A 259 -25.13 5.74 -31.17
C SER A 259 -24.45 6.78 -30.27
N TYR A 260 -24.83 8.06 -30.40
CA TYR A 260 -24.36 9.13 -29.53
C TYR A 260 -24.76 8.92 -28.07
N SER A 261 -26.00 8.52 -27.80
CA SER A 261 -26.46 8.19 -26.44
C SER A 261 -25.67 7.04 -25.82
N VAL A 262 -25.42 5.96 -26.59
CA VAL A 262 -24.63 4.82 -26.12
C VAL A 262 -23.18 5.22 -25.81
N LEU A 263 -22.54 6.02 -26.66
CA LEU A 263 -21.18 6.51 -26.39
C LEU A 263 -21.13 7.42 -25.15
N THR A 264 -22.12 8.27 -24.96
CA THR A 264 -22.21 9.14 -23.79
C THR A 264 -22.37 8.30 -22.51
N LEU A 265 -23.17 7.23 -22.57
CA LEU A 265 -23.34 6.30 -21.45
C LEU A 265 -22.01 5.60 -21.11
N MET A 266 -21.32 5.04 -22.11
CA MET A 266 -20.00 4.42 -21.93
C MET A 266 -18.99 5.38 -21.29
N MET A 267 -18.98 6.64 -21.73
CA MET A 267 -18.13 7.68 -21.14
C MET A 267 -18.46 7.99 -19.69
N SER A 268 -19.76 7.99 -19.34
CA SER A 268 -20.20 8.23 -17.97
C SER A 268 -19.83 7.11 -16.98
N GLU A 269 -19.59 5.90 -17.48
CA GLU A 269 -19.12 4.76 -16.68
C GLU A 269 -17.60 4.77 -16.46
N VAL A 270 -16.83 5.25 -17.44
CA VAL A 270 -15.36 5.30 -17.38
C VAL A 270 -14.85 6.51 -16.60
N LEU A 271 -15.52 7.65 -16.74
CA LEU A 271 -15.09 8.89 -16.08
C LEU A 271 -15.59 8.92 -14.63
N PRO A 272 -14.73 9.34 -13.67
CA PRO A 272 -15.19 9.54 -12.31
C PRO A 272 -16.26 10.63 -12.29
N LYS A 273 -17.29 10.42 -11.46
CA LYS A 273 -18.35 11.40 -11.23
C LYS A 273 -17.79 12.60 -10.46
N ASN A 274 -17.11 13.52 -11.17
CA ASN A 274 -16.56 14.74 -10.61
C ASN A 274 -17.24 15.95 -11.26
N SER A 275 -18.09 16.65 -10.49
CA SER A 275 -18.84 17.81 -10.95
C SER A 275 -18.07 19.13 -10.87
N GLU A 276 -16.93 19.18 -10.15
CA GLU A 276 -16.18 20.43 -9.97
C GLU A 276 -15.43 20.84 -11.24
N LYS A 277 -14.94 19.85 -12.00
CA LYS A 277 -14.11 20.07 -13.19
C LYS A 277 -14.44 19.01 -14.25
N PRO A 278 -15.50 19.20 -15.04
CA PRO A 278 -15.83 18.26 -16.11
C PRO A 278 -14.71 18.21 -17.16
N PRO A 279 -14.57 17.08 -17.89
CA PRO A 279 -13.61 16.99 -19.00
C PRO A 279 -13.91 18.03 -20.07
N MET A 280 -12.89 18.58 -20.72
CA MET A 280 -13.10 19.47 -21.87
C MET A 280 -13.89 18.80 -23.00
N LEU A 281 -13.78 17.47 -23.14
CA LEU A 281 -14.51 16.71 -24.15
C LEU A 281 -16.04 16.80 -23.98
N SER A 282 -16.56 17.04 -22.77
CA SER A 282 -18.01 17.18 -22.55
C SER A 282 -18.54 18.59 -22.84
N SER A 283 -17.65 19.56 -23.12
CA SER A 283 -18.06 20.91 -23.53
C SER A 283 -18.24 21.07 -25.05
N TYR A 284 -17.86 20.05 -25.82
CA TYR A 284 -18.03 19.98 -27.28
C TYR A 284 -19.16 19.02 -27.63
#